data_AF-A0A947JN02-F1
#
_entry.id   AF-A0A947JN02-F1
#
_cell.length_a   1.000
_cell.length_b   1.000
_cell.length_c   1.000
_cell.angle_alpha   90.00
_cell.angle_beta   90.00
_cell.angle_gamma   90.00
#
_symmetry.space_group_name_H-M   'P 1'
#
loop_
_entity.id
_entity.type
_entity.pdbx_description
1 polymer ?
#
loop_
_entity_poly.entity_id
_entity_poly.type
_entity_poly.pdbx_seq_one_letter_code
_entity_poly.pdbx_strand_id
1 'polypeptide(L)'
;MNDDEVNKITLEEFVAIVDSSFLSSTEKAELKRLSVSGITEQLWRRFDDLLIAALQNRKQLENKFKEQLNAELGGFTADYEEKKRALDLKLRADLLNHQTDDDAGVKALWDEYYHHLQSLQEDLLAKMRRASKNILQQVVTTVGKKCSE
;
A
#
# COMPACT_ATOMS: atom_id res chain seq x y z
N MET A 1 -30.62 29.44 38.25
CA MET A 1 -30.03 29.41 36.90
C MET A 1 -29.54 28.00 36.73
N ASN A 2 -30.22 27.21 35.90
CA ASN A 2 -29.91 25.81 35.69
C ASN A 2 -28.71 25.72 34.74
N ASP A 3 -27.62 25.11 35.20
CA ASP A 3 -26.43 24.80 34.39
C ASP A 3 -26.69 23.73 33.31
N ASP A 4 -27.93 23.26 33.15
CA ASP A 4 -28.33 22.18 32.23
C ASP A 4 -28.54 22.61 30.76
N GLU A 5 -28.46 23.90 30.44
CA GLU A 5 -28.60 24.39 29.06
C GLU A 5 -27.27 24.48 28.28
N VAL A 6 -26.13 24.23 28.93
CA VAL A 6 -24.80 24.63 28.40
C VAL A 6 -24.22 23.67 27.34
N ASN A 7 -24.83 22.53 27.02
CA ASN A 7 -24.22 21.59 26.06
C ASN A 7 -25.20 20.69 25.28
N LYS A 8 -26.40 21.17 24.94
CA LYS A 8 -27.26 20.43 23.99
C LYS A 8 -26.80 20.71 22.56
N ILE A 9 -26.02 19.78 22.00
CA ILE A 9 -25.68 19.77 20.57
C ILE A 9 -26.97 19.77 19.74
N THR A 10 -27.06 20.71 18.81
CA THR A 10 -28.18 20.83 17.88
C THR A 10 -28.13 19.74 16.80
N LEU A 11 -29.28 19.47 16.17
CA LEU A 11 -29.35 18.56 15.03
C LEU A 11 -28.38 18.95 13.91
N GLU A 12 -28.28 20.25 13.62
CA GLU A 12 -27.39 20.79 12.59
C GLU A 12 -25.92 20.54 12.92
N GLU A 13 -25.51 20.77 14.17
CA GLU A 13 -24.14 20.49 14.63
C GLU A 13 -23.81 19.00 14.56
N PHE A 14 -24.71 18.12 15.00
CA PHE A 14 -24.50 16.67 14.89
C PHE A 14 -24.37 16.22 13.44
N VAL A 15 -25.26 16.69 12.56
CA VAL A 15 -25.21 16.36 11.13
C VAL A 15 -23.91 16.86 10.50
N ALA A 16 -23.44 18.06 10.86
CA ALA A 16 -22.17 18.59 10.39
C ALA A 16 -20.97 17.73 10.85
N ILE A 17 -21.00 17.23 12.09
CA ILE A 17 -19.96 16.31 12.60
C ILE A 17 -20.00 14.99 11.82
N VAL A 18 -21.18 14.40 11.60
CA VAL A 18 -21.34 13.18 10.79
C VAL A 18 -20.84 13.40 9.36
N ASP A 19 -21.14 14.55 8.76
CA ASP A 19 -20.72 14.88 7.40
C ASP A 19 -19.21 15.03 7.25
N SER A 20 -18.56 15.66 8.23
CA SER A 20 -17.11 15.80 8.26
C SER A 20 -16.36 14.50 8.58
N SER A 21 -17.07 13.47 9.06
CA SER A 21 -16.47 12.18 9.37
C SER A 21 -16.00 11.41 8.14
N PHE A 22 -15.18 10.40 8.36
CA PHE A 22 -14.63 9.54 7.31
C PHE A 22 -15.43 8.24 7.09
N LEU A 23 -16.64 8.17 7.65
CA LEU A 23 -17.60 7.08 7.42
C LEU A 23 -18.08 7.04 5.97
N SER A 24 -18.62 5.89 5.55
CA SER A 24 -19.23 5.72 4.22
C SER A 24 -20.50 6.56 4.05
N SER A 25 -20.95 6.75 2.81
CA SER A 25 -22.17 7.53 2.54
C SER A 25 -23.39 6.87 3.16
N THR A 26 -23.44 5.53 3.11
CA THR A 26 -24.50 4.74 3.73
C THR A 26 -24.53 4.91 5.27
N GLU A 27 -23.40 4.80 5.95
CA GLU A 27 -23.33 4.97 7.42
C GLU A 27 -23.72 6.40 7.84
N LYS A 28 -23.25 7.42 7.09
CA LYS A 28 -23.65 8.81 7.30
C LYS A 28 -25.16 8.99 7.14
N ALA A 29 -25.74 8.44 6.08
CA ALA A 29 -27.18 8.53 5.81
C ALA A 29 -28.00 7.86 6.93
N GLU A 30 -27.55 6.72 7.46
CA GLU A 30 -28.20 6.05 8.59
C GLU A 30 -28.20 6.93 9.84
N LEU A 31 -27.03 7.49 10.22
CA LEU A 31 -26.90 8.34 11.40
C LEU A 31 -27.75 9.61 11.30
N LYS A 32 -27.79 10.25 10.12
CA LYS A 32 -28.66 11.41 9.87
C LYS A 32 -30.14 11.06 9.93
N ARG A 33 -30.54 9.88 9.44
CA ARG A 33 -31.93 9.42 9.54
C ARG A 33 -32.35 9.19 10.99
N LEU A 34 -31.46 8.61 11.79
CA LEU A 34 -31.70 8.35 13.21
C LEU A 34 -31.73 9.64 14.04
N SER A 35 -30.91 10.64 13.71
CA SER A 35 -30.85 11.90 14.45
C SER A 35 -32.12 12.76 14.36
N VAL A 36 -32.96 12.57 13.34
CA VAL A 36 -34.26 13.26 13.19
C VAL A 36 -35.18 13.00 14.40
N SER A 37 -35.07 11.82 15.03
CA SER A 37 -35.87 11.46 16.21
C SER A 37 -35.28 12.00 17.53
N GLY A 38 -34.13 12.67 17.47
CA GLY A 38 -33.41 13.22 18.61
C GLY A 38 -32.00 12.66 18.75
N ILE A 39 -31.07 13.51 19.21
CA ILE A 39 -29.68 13.13 19.49
C ILE A 39 -29.62 12.56 20.92
N THR A 40 -29.48 11.24 21.02
CA THR A 40 -29.38 10.53 22.30
C THR A 40 -27.94 10.09 22.55
N GLU A 41 -27.59 9.76 23.80
CA GLU A 41 -26.30 9.14 24.12
C GLU A 41 -26.05 7.83 23.34
N GLN A 42 -27.12 7.06 23.09
CA GLN A 42 -27.01 5.82 22.30
C GLN A 42 -26.63 6.12 20.84
N LEU A 43 -27.15 7.21 20.27
CA LEU A 43 -26.77 7.63 18.92
C LEU A 43 -25.31 8.07 18.86
N TRP A 44 -24.82 8.79 19.87
CA TRP A 44 -23.40 9.14 20.00
C TRP A 44 -22.50 7.90 20.09
N ARG A 45 -22.84 6.94 20.97
CA ARG A 45 -22.09 5.68 21.07
C ARG A 45 -22.06 4.92 19.75
N ARG A 46 -23.18 4.87 19.03
CA ARG A 46 -23.22 4.23 17.70
C ARG A 46 -22.34 4.95 16.70
N PHE A 47 -22.30 6.28 16.72
CA PHE A 47 -21.38 7.04 15.88
C PHE A 47 -19.92 6.75 16.22
N ASP A 48 -19.56 6.74 17.51
CA ASP A 48 -18.21 6.40 17.98
C ASP A 48 -17.79 4.98 17.58
N ASP A 49 -18.67 4.00 17.77
CA ASP A 49 -18.43 2.60 17.40
C ASP A 49 -18.16 2.46 15.90
N LEU A 50 -18.93 3.17 15.06
CA LEU A 50 -18.72 3.20 13.61
C LEU A 50 -17.37 3.83 13.26
N LEU A 51 -16.97 4.93 13.91
CA LEU A 51 -15.67 5.57 13.69
C LEU A 51 -14.52 4.62 14.05
N ILE A 52 -14.61 3.95 15.19
CA ILE A 52 -13.60 2.97 15.65
C ILE A 52 -13.51 1.81 14.67
N ALA A 53 -14.64 1.24 14.26
CA ALA A 53 -14.68 0.14 13.30
C ALA A 53 -14.06 0.54 11.94
N ALA A 54 -14.40 1.74 11.45
CA ALA A 54 -13.85 2.27 10.21
C ALA A 54 -12.32 2.51 10.30
N LEU A 55 -11.80 2.99 11.44
CA LEU A 55 -10.35 3.13 11.68
C LEU A 55 -9.64 1.77 11.72
N GLN A 56 -10.22 0.79 12.43
CA GLN A 56 -9.66 -0.56 12.51
C GLN A 56 -9.59 -1.20 11.12
N ASN A 57 -10.66 -1.09 10.32
CA ASN A 57 -10.68 -1.59 8.95
C ASN A 57 -9.64 -0.88 8.07
N ARG A 58 -9.43 0.44 8.22
CA ARG A 58 -8.36 1.17 7.50
C ARG A 58 -6.97 0.66 7.87
N LYS A 59 -6.71 0.44 9.16
CA LYS A 59 -5.43 -0.10 9.64
C LYS A 59 -5.18 -1.53 9.14
N GLN A 60 -6.21 -2.36 9.10
CA GLN A 60 -6.11 -3.72 8.52
C GLN A 60 -5.79 -3.67 7.02
N LEU A 61 -6.43 -2.78 6.27
CA LEU A 61 -6.14 -2.57 4.85
C LEU A 61 -4.69 -2.09 4.65
N GLU A 62 -4.24 -1.11 5.45
CA GLU A 62 -2.86 -0.63 5.42
C GLU A 62 -1.86 -1.76 5.65
N ASN A 63 -2.06 -2.57 6.68
CA ASN A 63 -1.20 -3.71 6.99
C ASN A 63 -1.17 -4.72 5.83
N LYS A 64 -2.34 -5.07 5.28
CA LYS A 64 -2.44 -5.98 4.13
C LYS A 64 -1.63 -5.46 2.92
N PHE A 65 -1.73 -4.18 2.60
CA PHE A 65 -0.97 -3.61 1.49
C PHE A 65 0.54 -3.55 1.77
N LYS A 66 0.95 -3.28 3.01
CA LYS A 66 2.37 -3.36 3.42
C LYS A 66 2.92 -4.78 3.27
N GLU A 67 2.17 -5.78 3.72
CA GLU A 67 2.55 -7.20 3.58
C GLU A 67 2.69 -7.59 2.11
N GLN A 68 1.75 -7.18 1.26
CA GLN A 68 1.83 -7.42 -0.19
C GLN A 68 3.06 -6.76 -0.81
N LEU A 69 3.35 -5.50 -0.49
CA LEU A 69 4.54 -4.80 -0.99
C LEU A 69 5.84 -5.48 -0.52
N ASN A 70 5.90 -5.89 0.75
CA ASN A 70 7.06 -6.58 1.29
C ASN A 70 7.27 -7.95 0.63
N ALA A 71 6.18 -8.69 0.36
CA ALA A 71 6.25 -9.98 -0.32
C ALA A 71 6.77 -9.82 -1.77
N GLU A 72 6.24 -8.84 -2.50
CA GLU A 72 6.72 -8.52 -3.86
C GLU A 72 8.20 -8.10 -3.85
N LEU A 73 8.62 -7.21 -2.93
CA LEU A 73 10.02 -6.81 -2.77
C LEU A 73 10.93 -7.99 -2.44
N GLY A 74 10.49 -8.88 -1.55
CA GLY A 74 11.20 -10.13 -1.25
C GLY A 74 11.36 -11.02 -2.48
N GLY A 75 10.30 -11.20 -3.26
CA GLY A 75 10.32 -11.96 -4.51
C GLY A 75 11.28 -11.38 -5.55
N PHE A 76 11.28 -10.06 -5.74
CA PHE A 76 12.20 -9.38 -6.65
C PHE A 76 13.66 -9.50 -6.19
N THR A 77 13.92 -9.37 -4.89
CA THR A 77 15.26 -9.52 -4.33
C THR A 77 15.77 -10.94 -4.54
N ALA A 78 14.92 -11.95 -4.33
CA ALA A 78 15.28 -13.35 -4.54
C ALA A 78 15.55 -13.65 -6.03
N ASP A 79 14.70 -13.21 -6.96
CA ASP A 79 14.88 -13.38 -8.41
C ASP A 79 16.18 -12.72 -8.89
N TYR A 80 16.50 -11.53 -8.37
CA TYR A 80 17.74 -10.84 -8.67
C TYR A 80 18.98 -11.61 -8.18
N GLU A 81 18.99 -12.02 -6.91
CA GLU A 81 20.12 -12.76 -6.33
C GLU A 81 20.36 -14.11 -7.01
N GLU A 82 19.30 -14.82 -7.38
CA GLU A 82 19.40 -16.08 -8.12
C GLU A 82 20.04 -15.87 -9.50
N LYS A 83 19.55 -14.90 -10.28
CA LYS A 83 20.06 -14.60 -11.62
C LYS A 83 21.46 -14.02 -11.59
N LYS A 84 21.75 -13.12 -10.64
CA LYS A 84 23.09 -12.60 -10.41
C LYS A 84 24.06 -13.73 -10.09
N ARG A 85 23.68 -14.67 -9.21
CA ARG A 85 24.53 -15.82 -8.90
C ARG A 85 24.83 -16.67 -10.15
N ALA A 86 23.85 -16.87 -11.02
CA ALA A 86 24.07 -17.58 -12.28
C ALA A 86 25.08 -16.85 -13.19
N LEU A 87 24.97 -15.52 -13.30
CA LEU A 87 25.93 -14.69 -14.03
C LEU A 87 27.34 -14.73 -13.41
N ASP A 88 27.44 -14.65 -12.08
CA ASP A 88 28.70 -14.72 -11.34
C ASP A 88 29.40 -16.08 -11.58
N LEU A 89 28.64 -17.18 -11.59
CA LEU A 89 29.16 -18.52 -11.86
C LEU A 89 29.61 -18.66 -13.32
N LYS A 90 28.85 -18.13 -14.28
CA LYS A 90 29.21 -18.12 -15.70
C LYS A 90 30.52 -17.36 -15.91
N LEU A 91 30.62 -16.13 -15.40
CA LEU A 91 31.84 -15.32 -15.52
C LEU A 91 33.06 -16.03 -14.93
N ARG A 92 32.92 -16.64 -13.75
CA ARG A 92 34.03 -17.41 -13.14
C ARG A 92 34.46 -18.58 -14.01
N ALA A 93 33.52 -19.32 -14.59
CA ALA A 93 33.84 -20.43 -15.49
C ALA A 93 34.54 -19.93 -16.76
N ASP A 94 34.05 -18.84 -17.36
CA ASP A 94 34.62 -18.28 -18.57
C ASP A 94 36.04 -17.74 -18.32
N LEU A 95 36.27 -17.04 -17.20
CA LEU A 95 37.60 -16.57 -16.80
C LEU A 95 38.58 -17.72 -16.51
N LEU A 96 38.12 -18.81 -15.89
CA LEU A 96 38.96 -19.99 -15.62
C LEU A 96 39.39 -20.71 -16.90
N ASN A 97 38.56 -20.69 -17.93
CA ASN A 97 38.84 -21.32 -19.22
C ASN A 97 39.61 -20.40 -20.19
N HIS A 98 39.86 -19.14 -19.80
CA HIS A 98 40.53 -18.17 -20.64
C HIS A 98 42.05 -18.19 -20.47
N GLN A 99 42.80 -17.88 -21.53
CA GLN A 99 44.25 -17.80 -21.45
C GLN A 99 44.66 -16.58 -20.64
N THR A 100 45.58 -16.77 -19.69
CA THR A 100 46.00 -15.76 -18.71
C THR A 100 46.67 -14.52 -19.33
N ASP A 101 47.10 -14.59 -20.59
CA ASP A 101 47.82 -13.51 -21.28
C ASP A 101 46.94 -12.73 -22.28
N ASP A 102 45.64 -13.04 -22.38
CA ASP A 102 44.68 -12.32 -23.25
C ASP A 102 43.85 -11.29 -22.47
N ASP A 103 44.48 -10.15 -22.17
CA ASP A 103 43.84 -9.02 -21.47
C ASP A 103 42.60 -8.48 -22.21
N ALA A 104 42.60 -8.53 -23.55
CA ALA A 104 41.49 -8.04 -24.35
C ALA A 104 40.26 -8.95 -24.24
N GLY A 105 40.47 -10.26 -24.29
CA GLY A 105 39.42 -11.25 -24.09
C GLY A 105 38.88 -11.26 -22.66
N VAL A 106 39.74 -11.12 -21.64
CA VAL A 106 39.31 -10.93 -20.24
C VAL A 106 38.43 -9.68 -20.10
N LYS A 107 38.82 -8.56 -20.71
CA LYS A 107 38.02 -7.32 -20.67
C LYS A 107 36.65 -7.51 -21.33
N ALA A 108 36.59 -8.19 -22.47
CA ALA A 108 35.33 -8.45 -23.16
C ALA A 108 34.36 -9.29 -22.30
N LEU A 109 34.85 -10.27 -21.56
CA LEU A 109 34.04 -11.07 -20.63
C LEU A 109 33.46 -10.23 -19.49
N TRP A 110 34.24 -9.30 -18.94
CA TRP A 110 33.76 -8.35 -17.94
C TRP A 110 32.72 -7.40 -18.52
N ASP A 111 32.95 -6.84 -19.70
CA ASP A 111 32.01 -5.94 -20.38
C ASP A 111 30.67 -6.65 -20.66
N GLU A 112 30.69 -7.90 -21.13
CA GLU A 112 29.50 -8.73 -21.31
C GLU A 112 28.76 -8.96 -19.98
N TYR A 113 29.50 -9.33 -18.92
CA TYR A 113 28.93 -9.52 -17.58
C TYR A 113 28.25 -8.26 -17.04
N TYR A 114 28.90 -7.10 -17.16
CA TYR A 114 28.31 -5.83 -16.72
C TYR A 114 27.06 -5.47 -17.53
N HIS A 115 27.07 -5.71 -18.84
CA HIS A 115 25.90 -5.49 -19.68
C HIS A 115 24.72 -6.38 -19.23
N HIS A 116 24.97 -7.67 -18.95
CA HIS A 116 23.93 -8.57 -18.46
C HIS A 116 23.41 -8.18 -17.08
N LEU A 117 24.28 -7.76 -16.16
CA LEU A 117 23.87 -7.23 -14.87
C LEU A 117 22.98 -5.99 -15.01
N GLN A 118 23.37 -5.06 -15.89
CA GLN A 118 22.59 -3.85 -16.12
C GLN A 118 21.20 -4.20 -16.68
N SER A 119 21.14 -5.07 -17.69
CA SER A 119 19.86 -5.53 -18.25
C SER A 119 18.99 -6.22 -17.20
N LEU A 120 19.58 -7.04 -16.33
CA LEU A 120 18.88 -7.68 -15.21
C LEU A 120 18.29 -6.63 -14.23
N GLN A 121 19.06 -5.59 -13.90
CA GLN A 121 18.60 -4.51 -13.03
C GLN A 121 17.45 -3.71 -13.65
N GLU A 122 17.55 -3.38 -14.95
CA GLU A 122 16.51 -2.67 -15.69
C GLU A 122 15.20 -3.46 -15.76
N ASP A 123 15.28 -4.76 -16.06
CA ASP A 123 14.13 -5.66 -16.08
C ASP A 123 13.47 -5.77 -14.69
N LEU A 124 14.27 -5.88 -13.63
CA LEU A 124 13.78 -5.94 -12.26
C LEU A 124 13.06 -4.65 -11.88
N LEU A 125 13.67 -3.49 -12.17
CA LEU A 125 13.05 -2.18 -11.94
C LEU A 125 11.73 -2.02 -12.69
N ALA A 126 11.64 -2.50 -13.93
CA ALA A 126 10.41 -2.48 -14.70
C ALA A 126 9.30 -3.33 -14.06
N LYS A 127 9.63 -4.53 -13.58
CA LYS A 127 8.68 -5.40 -12.86
C LYS A 127 8.23 -4.78 -11.54
N MET A 128 9.16 -4.24 -10.75
CA MET A 128 8.88 -3.55 -9.48
C MET A 128 7.93 -2.37 -9.68
N ARG A 129 8.19 -1.52 -10.68
CA ARG A 129 7.31 -0.39 -11.02
C ARG A 129 5.91 -0.86 -11.39
N ARG A 130 5.78 -1.95 -12.16
CA ARG A 130 4.48 -2.52 -12.55
C ARG A 130 3.72 -3.07 -11.34
N ALA A 131 4.39 -3.83 -10.47
CA ALA A 131 3.79 -4.36 -9.25
C ALA A 131 3.33 -3.24 -8.31
N SER A 132 4.19 -2.24 -8.07
CA SER A 132 3.87 -1.05 -7.28
C SER A 132 2.66 -0.30 -7.84
N LYS A 133 2.62 -0.04 -9.16
CA LYS A 133 1.47 0.58 -9.81
C LYS A 133 0.18 -0.22 -9.58
N ASN A 134 0.22 -1.54 -9.74
CA ASN A 134 -0.94 -2.39 -9.55
C ASN A 134 -1.46 -2.35 -8.09
N ILE A 135 -0.56 -2.40 -7.12
CA ILE A 135 -0.91 -2.31 -5.70
C ILE A 135 -1.50 -0.94 -5.38
N LEU A 136 -0.88 0.15 -5.84
CA LEU A 136 -1.41 1.50 -5.65
C LEU A 136 -2.80 1.67 -6.28
N GLN A 137 -3.03 1.11 -7.46
CA GLN A 137 -4.34 1.14 -8.11
C GLN A 137 -5.39 0.34 -7.30
N GLN A 138 -5.01 -0.78 -6.69
CA GLN A 138 -5.89 -1.53 -5.78
C GLN A 138 -6.20 -0.74 -4.51
N VAL A 139 -5.22 -0.05 -3.92
CA VAL A 139 -5.41 0.84 -2.76
C VAL A 139 -6.44 1.91 -3.10
N VAL A 140 -6.22 2.65 -4.19
CA VAL A 140 -7.12 3.73 -4.64
C VAL A 140 -8.53 3.20 -4.90
N THR A 141 -8.67 2.04 -5.55
CA THR A 141 -9.99 1.45 -5.83
C THR A 141 -10.69 1.02 -4.54
N THR A 142 -9.96 0.40 -3.61
CA THR A 142 -10.52 -0.14 -2.35
C THR A 142 -10.91 0.97 -1.38
N VAL A 143 -10.09 2.02 -1.30
CA VAL A 143 -10.38 3.21 -0.48
C VAL A 143 -11.43 4.10 -1.16
N GLY A 144 -11.34 4.26 -2.48
CA GLY A 144 -12.22 5.13 -3.27
C GLY A 144 -13.65 4.61 -3.40
N LYS A 145 -13.86 3.30 -3.59
CA LYS A 145 -15.22 2.72 -3.65
C LYS A 145 -15.99 2.87 -2.34
N LYS A 146 -15.32 2.78 -1.19
CA LYS A 146 -15.96 3.00 0.12
C LYS A 146 -16.37 4.46 0.37
N CYS A 147 -15.91 5.41 -0.43
CA CYS A 147 -16.38 6.80 -0.39
C CYS A 147 -17.56 7.08 -1.34
N SER A 148 -17.92 6.15 -2.23
CA SER A 148 -18.97 6.32 -3.25
C SER A 148 -20.20 5.43 -3.05
N GLU A 149 -20.17 4.55 -2.05
CA GLU A 149 -21.29 3.74 -1.53
C GLU A 149 -21.70 4.26 -0.13
#